data_AF-A0A946FXG9-F1
#
_entry.id   AF-A0A946FXG9-F1
#
_cell.length_a   1.000
_cell.length_b   1.000
_cell.length_c   1.000
_cell.angle_alpha   90.00
_cell.angle_beta   90.00
_cell.angle_gamma   90.00
#
_symmetry.space_group_name_H-M   'P 1'
#
loop_
_entity.id
_entity.type
_entity.pdbx_description
1 polymer ?
#
loop_
_entity_poly.entity_id
_entity_poly.type
_entity_poly.pdbx_seq_one_letter_code
_entity_poly.pdbx_strand_id
1 'polypeptide(L)'
;MRFGKTEIVAIVLCTVWLLGLASVFFLDSTTPADRLNNIQLQSAMLAIFIPIAVIWIIVSNIRTNRLMHEESQRFRDAIASINKINITQQQEYGSEVNAFMLKKLDEISNAIHKIETQQDISHDFQFSEQRQQNTSVEETSAVFEDDQPTLALGTIAENSKPVLHNSDFIQALNFPENTEDKNGFASLRKAMQNRETAQLIQAAKDILTLLSQDGIYMDDLRPDNVRPEVWRQFASGSRGRSISSLGGVRDNTSLAVVAGRMKQDAIFRDAAHHFLRQFDRAISTFTITATDVDLSTLSNTRTVRAFMLLGRVAGTFD
;
A
#
# COMPACT_ATOMS: atom_id res chain seq x y z
N MET A 1 41.91 15.02 23.94
CA MET A 1 40.42 15.00 24.05
C MET A 1 39.89 16.22 23.31
N ARG A 2 39.16 16.03 22.20
CA ARG A 2 38.49 17.14 21.52
C ARG A 2 37.10 17.28 22.13
N PHE A 3 36.90 18.33 22.91
CA PHE A 3 35.58 18.63 23.48
C PHE A 3 34.58 18.89 22.34
N GLY A 4 33.45 18.21 22.38
CA GLY A 4 32.35 18.38 21.44
C GLY A 4 31.72 19.77 21.59
N LYS A 5 31.07 20.27 20.53
CA LYS A 5 30.37 21.56 20.55
C LYS A 5 29.38 21.68 21.73
N THR A 6 28.83 20.55 22.17
CA THR A 6 27.94 20.44 23.34
C THR A 6 28.66 20.64 24.67
N GLU A 7 29.90 20.15 24.81
CA GLU A 7 30.71 20.33 26.02
C GLU A 7 31.18 21.78 26.14
N ILE A 8 31.49 22.44 25.03
CA ILE A 8 31.83 23.87 25.02
C ILE A 8 30.65 24.73 25.48
N VAL A 9 29.42 24.44 25.00
CA VAL A 9 28.22 25.16 25.43
C VAL A 9 27.92 24.94 26.92
N ALA A 10 28.08 23.71 27.41
CA ALA A 10 27.89 23.39 28.82
C ALA A 10 28.90 24.11 29.72
N ILE A 11 30.17 24.15 29.31
CA ILE A 11 31.22 24.87 30.04
C ILE A 11 30.92 26.35 30.05
N VAL A 12 30.66 26.98 28.89
CA VAL A 12 30.35 28.42 28.80
C VAL A 12 29.18 28.80 29.70
N LEU A 13 28.11 27.99 29.71
CA LEU A 13 26.92 28.26 30.50
C LEU A 13 27.18 28.12 32.01
N CYS A 14 27.96 27.11 32.44
CA CYS A 14 28.41 27.00 33.83
C CYS A 14 29.26 28.19 34.25
N THR A 15 30.17 28.66 33.39
CA THR A 15 31.03 29.79 33.68
C THR A 15 30.24 31.09 33.82
N VAL A 16 29.27 31.33 32.92
CA VAL A 16 28.38 32.51 32.97
C VAL A 16 27.53 32.50 34.24
N TRP A 17 27.05 31.33 34.65
CA TRP A 17 26.23 31.21 35.85
C TRP A 17 27.06 31.38 37.13
N LEU A 18 28.26 30.80 37.20
CA LEU A 18 29.19 31.03 38.31
C LEU A 18 29.60 32.51 38.43
N LEU A 19 29.79 33.20 37.31
CA LEU A 19 30.01 34.64 37.29
C LEU A 19 28.79 35.42 37.79
N GLY A 20 27.58 34.99 37.46
CA GLY A 20 26.35 35.58 37.99
C GLY A 20 26.24 35.43 39.52
N LEU A 21 26.52 34.24 40.04
CA LEU A 21 26.58 33.99 41.49
C LEU A 21 27.66 34.80 42.17
N ALA A 22 28.87 34.81 41.61
CA ALA A 22 29.97 35.59 42.12
C ALA A 22 29.61 37.08 42.16
N SER A 23 28.98 37.61 41.10
CA SER A 23 28.52 38.99 41.00
C SER A 23 27.49 39.33 42.08
N VAL A 24 26.47 38.49 42.29
CA VAL A 24 25.49 38.68 43.37
C VAL A 24 26.16 38.67 44.73
N PHE A 25 27.10 37.75 44.97
CA PHE A 25 27.81 37.64 46.24
C PHE A 25 28.83 38.78 46.47
N PHE A 26 29.39 39.35 45.40
CA PHE A 26 30.34 40.47 45.45
C PHE A 26 29.63 41.82 45.58
N LEU A 27 28.44 41.99 44.99
CA LEU A 27 27.64 43.21 45.11
C LEU A 27 26.90 43.29 46.46
N ASP A 28 26.65 42.15 47.12
CA ASP A 28 26.01 42.08 48.44
C ASP A 28 27.01 42.26 49.61
N SER A 29 28.13 42.96 49.38
CA SER A 29 29.19 43.19 50.37
C SER A 29 28.87 44.28 51.40
N THR A 30 27.60 44.46 51.78
CA THR A 30 27.19 45.40 52.83
C THR A 30 26.76 44.69 54.11
N THR A 31 27.72 44.62 55.03
CA THR A 31 27.62 44.50 56.50
C THR A 31 27.10 43.19 57.15
N PRO A 32 27.84 42.66 58.16
CA PRO A 32 27.53 41.40 58.82
C PRO A 32 26.67 41.62 60.07
N ALA A 33 25.35 41.69 59.95
CA ALA A 33 24.43 41.52 61.08
C ALA A 33 22.98 41.49 60.57
N ASP A 34 22.49 40.31 60.21
CA ASP A 34 21.23 39.77 60.72
C ASP A 34 20.79 38.56 59.89
N ARG A 35 21.30 37.43 60.37
CA ARG A 35 20.95 36.07 59.98
C ARG A 35 19.49 35.75 60.34
N LEU A 36 18.53 36.18 59.53
CA LEU A 36 17.26 35.46 59.40
C LEU A 36 17.46 34.26 58.47
N ASN A 37 18.13 33.28 59.07
CA ASN A 37 18.82 32.10 58.54
C ASN A 37 17.99 31.06 57.76
N ASN A 38 16.73 31.33 57.38
CA ASN A 38 15.90 30.34 56.69
C ASN A 38 15.38 30.76 55.31
N ILE A 39 15.22 32.07 55.03
CA ILE A 39 14.62 32.52 53.75
C ILE A 39 15.69 32.70 52.66
N GLN A 40 16.88 33.19 53.02
CA GLN A 40 18.04 33.26 52.11
C GLN A 40 18.58 31.87 51.73
N LEU A 41 18.52 30.90 52.66
CA LEU A 41 18.93 29.52 52.36
C LEU A 41 17.92 28.84 51.43
N GLN A 42 16.62 29.10 51.61
CA GLN A 42 15.55 28.57 50.75
C GLN A 42 15.53 29.18 49.35
N SER A 43 15.74 30.51 49.21
CA SER A 43 15.83 31.14 47.89
C SER A 43 17.08 30.70 47.13
N ALA A 44 18.20 30.47 47.82
CA ALA A 44 19.42 29.92 47.22
C ALA A 44 19.25 28.47 46.76
N MET A 45 18.56 27.60 47.51
CA MET A 45 18.32 26.22 47.09
C MET A 45 17.37 26.12 45.88
N LEU A 46 16.32 26.94 45.83
CA LEU A 46 15.38 26.97 44.71
C LEU A 46 16.03 27.48 43.41
N ALA A 47 16.97 28.44 43.52
CA ALA A 47 17.73 28.97 42.40
C ALA A 47 18.72 27.97 41.78
N ILE A 48 19.16 26.96 42.54
CA ILE A 48 20.09 25.90 42.08
C ILE A 48 19.34 24.78 41.34
N PHE A 49 18.14 24.41 41.79
CA PHE A 49 17.43 23.24 41.25
C PHE A 49 16.80 23.47 39.88
N ILE A 50 16.29 24.67 39.59
CA ILE A 50 15.68 25.00 38.29
C ILE A 50 16.66 24.85 37.11
N PRO A 51 17.88 25.43 37.13
CA PRO A 51 18.80 25.31 36.00
C PRO A 51 19.29 23.87 35.79
N ILE A 52 19.45 23.08 36.85
CA ILE A 52 19.84 21.67 36.74
C ILE A 52 18.73 20.86 36.05
N ALA A 53 17.46 21.08 36.41
CA ALA A 53 16.32 20.41 35.77
C ALA A 53 16.20 20.79 34.28
N VAL A 54 16.42 22.07 33.93
CA VAL A 54 16.37 22.55 32.54
C VAL A 54 17.52 21.98 31.71
N ILE A 55 18.75 21.97 32.24
CA ILE A 55 19.91 21.36 31.57
C ILE A 55 19.67 19.85 31.36
N TRP A 56 19.09 19.16 32.35
CA TRP A 56 18.78 17.74 32.24
C TRP A 56 17.72 17.43 31.17
N ILE A 57 16.69 18.27 31.05
CA ILE A 57 15.65 18.18 30.00
C ILE A 57 16.21 18.42 28.60
N ILE A 58 17.15 19.36 28.45
CA ILE A 58 17.80 19.66 27.16
C ILE A 58 18.76 18.53 26.77
N VAL A 59 19.52 17.98 27.72
CA VAL A 59 20.42 16.83 27.46
C VAL A 59 19.63 15.56 27.13
N SER A 60 18.49 15.32 27.79
CA SER A 60 17.59 14.19 27.49
C SER A 60 17.04 14.24 26.06
N ASN A 61 16.73 15.45 25.56
CA ASN A 61 16.29 15.63 24.17
C ASN A 61 17.37 15.36 23.11
N ILE A 62 18.65 15.43 23.47
CA ILE A 62 19.76 15.22 22.52
C ILE A 62 20.07 13.72 22.33
N ARG A 63 19.64 12.85 23.26
CA ARG A 63 19.94 11.41 23.20
C ARG A 63 19.09 10.64 22.19
N THR A 64 17.92 11.18 21.80
CA THR A 64 17.03 10.57 20.79
C THR A 64 17.45 10.84 19.34
N ASN A 65 18.36 11.79 19.09
CA ASN A 65 18.80 12.13 17.73
C ASN A 65 20.11 11.44 17.28
N ARG A 66 20.78 10.70 18.16
CA ARG A 66 22.12 10.15 17.87
C ARG A 66 22.15 8.73 17.27
N LEU A 67 20.98 8.13 17.03
CA LEU A 67 20.84 6.87 16.28
C LEU A 67 20.57 7.08 14.78
N MET A 68 20.58 8.33 14.27
CA MET A 68 20.07 8.64 12.93
C MET A 68 21.02 9.49 12.06
N HIS A 69 22.31 9.53 12.38
CA HIS A 69 23.29 10.32 11.60
C HIS A 69 24.47 9.51 11.03
N GLU A 70 24.56 8.20 11.31
CA GLU A 70 25.46 7.29 10.60
C GLU A 70 24.83 6.65 9.36
N GLU A 71 23.50 6.53 9.28
CA GLU A 71 22.81 5.97 8.10
C GLU A 71 22.67 6.95 6.93
N SER A 72 22.55 8.27 7.18
CA SER A 72 22.27 9.22 6.10
C SER A 72 23.44 9.53 5.17
N GLN A 73 24.69 9.23 5.54
CA GLN A 73 25.83 9.43 4.63
C GLN A 73 25.95 8.28 3.63
N ARG A 74 25.78 7.03 4.09
CA ARG A 74 25.78 5.85 3.21
C ARG A 74 24.59 5.87 2.23
N PHE A 75 23.42 6.35 2.66
CA PHE A 75 22.28 6.54 1.76
C PHE A 75 22.51 7.61 0.69
N ARG A 76 23.18 8.72 1.02
CA ARG A 76 23.48 9.78 0.03
C ARG A 76 24.50 9.33 -1.02
N ASP A 77 25.50 8.55 -0.62
CA ASP A 77 26.48 7.98 -1.55
C ASP A 77 25.87 6.87 -2.43
N ALA A 78 24.97 6.06 -1.88
CA ALA A 78 24.21 5.06 -2.65
C ALA A 78 23.29 5.72 -3.70
N ILE A 79 22.57 6.79 -3.33
CA ILE A 79 21.68 7.52 -4.26
C ILE A 79 22.47 8.18 -5.40
N ALA A 80 23.66 8.74 -5.12
CA ALA A 80 24.49 9.35 -6.15
C ALA A 80 25.00 8.32 -7.19
N SER A 81 25.25 7.07 -6.78
CA SER A 81 25.67 6.00 -7.68
C SER A 81 24.52 5.49 -8.59
N ILE A 82 23.29 5.44 -8.08
CA ILE A 82 22.11 4.99 -8.84
C ILE A 82 21.76 5.98 -9.95
N ASN A 83 21.84 7.28 -9.67
CA ASN A 83 21.56 8.31 -10.68
C ASN A 83 22.57 8.28 -11.85
N LYS A 84 23.84 7.93 -11.59
CA LYS A 84 24.84 7.80 -12.66
C LYS A 84 24.59 6.59 -13.57
N ILE A 85 24.12 5.48 -13.01
CA ILE A 85 23.84 4.25 -13.79
C ILE A 85 22.62 4.46 -14.71
N ASN A 86 21.59 5.15 -14.22
CA ASN A 86 20.40 5.43 -15.02
C ASN A 86 20.64 6.40 -16.18
N ILE A 87 21.50 7.42 -15.99
CA ILE A 87 21.81 8.40 -17.06
C ILE A 87 22.68 7.76 -18.14
N THR A 88 23.67 6.93 -17.78
CA THR A 88 24.50 6.22 -18.77
C THR A 88 23.71 5.15 -19.52
N GLN A 89 22.81 4.39 -18.84
CA GLN A 89 21.95 3.41 -19.53
C GLN A 89 20.86 4.06 -20.40
N GLN A 90 20.26 5.19 -20.00
CA GLN A 90 19.31 5.90 -20.87
C GLN A 90 19.96 6.46 -22.14
N GLN A 91 21.24 6.80 -22.10
CA GLN A 91 21.92 7.38 -23.25
C GLN A 91 22.36 6.32 -24.26
N GLU A 92 22.69 5.11 -23.81
CA GLU A 92 23.04 3.96 -24.65
C GLU A 92 21.77 3.26 -25.20
N TYR A 93 20.75 3.04 -24.37
CA TYR A 93 19.47 2.41 -24.77
C TYR A 93 18.52 3.39 -25.50
N GLY A 94 18.58 4.69 -25.17
CA GLY A 94 17.75 5.72 -25.80
C GLY A 94 18.16 6.09 -27.22
N SER A 95 19.41 5.83 -27.62
CA SER A 95 19.86 6.03 -29.01
C SER A 95 19.43 4.88 -29.92
N GLU A 96 19.52 3.63 -29.47
CA GLU A 96 19.03 2.47 -30.24
C GLU A 96 17.50 2.41 -30.32
N VAL A 97 16.80 2.72 -29.21
CA VAL A 97 15.33 2.73 -29.20
C VAL A 97 14.77 3.91 -30.01
N ASN A 98 15.40 5.09 -29.99
CA ASN A 98 14.98 6.18 -30.90
C ASN A 98 15.28 5.86 -32.36
N ALA A 99 16.43 5.27 -32.69
CA ALA A 99 16.73 4.85 -34.06
C ALA A 99 15.73 3.79 -34.55
N PHE A 100 15.36 2.84 -33.69
CA PHE A 100 14.35 1.82 -33.98
C PHE A 100 12.93 2.41 -34.09
N MET A 101 12.57 3.37 -33.23
CA MET A 101 11.26 4.04 -33.24
C MET A 101 11.11 4.98 -34.44
N LEU A 102 12.16 5.71 -34.82
CA LEU A 102 12.21 6.51 -36.05
C LEU A 102 12.08 5.62 -37.29
N LYS A 103 12.76 4.47 -37.30
CA LYS A 103 12.63 3.47 -38.38
C LYS A 103 11.22 2.87 -38.46
N LYS A 104 10.57 2.64 -37.32
CA LYS A 104 9.19 2.15 -37.24
C LYS A 104 8.16 3.21 -37.65
N LEU A 105 8.41 4.48 -37.32
CA LEU A 105 7.53 5.60 -37.71
C LEU A 105 7.62 5.86 -39.22
N ASP A 106 8.81 5.75 -39.80
CA ASP A 106 9.02 5.83 -41.25
C ASP A 106 8.39 4.64 -41.99
N GLU A 107 8.47 3.42 -41.42
CA GLU A 107 7.78 2.23 -41.95
C GLU A 107 6.24 2.40 -41.96
N ILE A 108 5.67 3.02 -40.92
CA ILE A 108 4.23 3.32 -40.84
C ILE A 108 3.82 4.43 -41.80
N SER A 109 4.61 5.51 -41.92
CA SER A 109 4.36 6.61 -42.86
C SER A 109 4.35 6.12 -44.32
N ASN A 110 5.33 5.27 -44.67
CA ASN A 110 5.41 4.67 -46.00
C ASN A 110 4.27 3.67 -46.26
N ALA A 111 3.77 2.98 -45.22
CA ALA A 111 2.59 2.11 -45.34
C ALA A 111 1.30 2.90 -45.59
N ILE A 112 1.16 4.09 -44.98
CA ILE A 112 0.03 5.00 -45.20
C ILE A 112 0.07 5.59 -46.63
N HIS A 113 1.23 6.05 -47.09
CA HIS A 113 1.38 6.55 -48.46
C HIS A 113 1.14 5.47 -49.53
N LYS A 114 1.43 4.20 -49.23
CA LYS A 114 1.20 3.08 -50.16
C LYS A 114 -0.28 2.71 -50.30
N ILE A 115 -1.09 2.98 -49.28
CA ILE A 115 -2.55 2.82 -49.33
C ILE A 115 -3.18 3.94 -50.17
N GLU A 116 -2.67 5.17 -50.04
CA GLU A 116 -3.15 6.33 -50.80
C GLU A 116 -2.81 6.22 -52.30
N THR A 117 -1.69 5.62 -52.67
CA THR A 117 -1.31 5.40 -54.09
C THR A 117 -2.03 4.24 -54.79
N GLN A 118 -2.77 3.39 -54.07
CA GLN A 118 -3.58 2.33 -54.68
C GLN A 118 -5.08 2.69 -54.81
N GLN A 119 -5.52 3.80 -54.19
CA GLN A 119 -6.92 4.23 -54.24
C GLN A 119 -7.23 5.20 -55.39
N ASP A 120 -6.22 5.68 -56.13
CA ASP A 120 -6.36 6.73 -57.16
C ASP A 120 -6.17 6.22 -58.61
N ILE A 121 -6.26 4.91 -58.85
CA ILE A 121 -6.16 4.30 -60.21
C ILE A 121 -7.43 3.55 -60.64
N SER A 122 -8.50 3.56 -59.84
CA SER A 122 -9.68 2.72 -60.11
C SER A 122 -10.99 3.50 -60.31
N HIS A 123 -10.89 4.76 -60.70
CA HIS A 123 -12.04 5.60 -61.07
C HIS A 123 -11.91 6.17 -62.48
N ASP A 124 -11.86 5.30 -63.48
CA ASP A 124 -12.20 5.71 -64.85
C ASP A 124 -12.82 4.53 -65.60
N PHE A 125 -14.14 4.59 -65.80
CA PHE A 125 -14.86 4.20 -67.02
C PHE A 125 -16.37 4.36 -66.76
N GLN A 126 -16.88 5.51 -67.17
CA GLN A 126 -18.29 5.72 -67.45
C GLN A 126 -18.67 5.04 -68.79
N PHE A 127 -19.93 4.62 -68.88
CA PHE A 127 -20.92 5.03 -69.90
C PHE A 127 -21.78 3.89 -70.50
N SER A 128 -23.09 4.03 -70.21
CA SER A 128 -24.29 3.82 -71.03
C SER A 128 -24.71 2.45 -71.62
N GLU A 129 -25.95 2.11 -71.25
CA GLU A 129 -27.09 1.72 -72.10
C GLU A 129 -26.90 0.72 -73.26
N GLN A 130 -27.58 -0.43 -73.18
CA GLN A 130 -28.57 -0.77 -74.20
C GLN A 130 -29.63 -1.79 -73.74
N ARG A 131 -30.80 -1.57 -74.33
CA ARG A 131 -32.14 -2.11 -74.08
C ARG A 131 -32.40 -3.37 -74.93
N GLN A 132 -33.50 -4.07 -74.60
CA GLN A 132 -34.28 -5.06 -75.38
C GLN A 132 -33.85 -6.53 -75.26
N GLN A 133 -34.73 -7.54 -75.13
CA GLN A 133 -36.18 -7.67 -74.89
C GLN A 133 -36.46 -9.20 -74.82
N ASN A 134 -37.59 -9.60 -74.19
CA ASN A 134 -38.36 -10.86 -74.39
C ASN A 134 -37.78 -12.17 -73.79
N THR A 135 -38.53 -13.08 -73.14
CA THR A 135 -39.98 -13.24 -72.87
C THR A 135 -40.21 -14.21 -71.68
N SER A 136 -41.16 -13.83 -70.82
CA SER A 136 -42.17 -14.59 -70.03
C SER A 136 -42.06 -16.10 -69.78
N VAL A 137 -42.33 -16.52 -68.53
CA VAL A 137 -43.53 -17.29 -68.04
C VAL A 137 -43.60 -17.11 -66.50
N GLU A 138 -44.51 -16.29 -65.93
CA GLU A 138 -45.90 -16.59 -65.45
C GLU A 138 -45.92 -17.28 -64.04
N GLU A 139 -46.17 -16.53 -62.94
CA GLU A 139 -47.45 -16.31 -62.20
C GLU A 139 -47.60 -17.27 -60.97
N THR A 140 -48.16 -16.97 -59.78
CA THR A 140 -48.80 -15.79 -59.15
C THR A 140 -49.15 -16.12 -57.67
N SER A 141 -49.27 -15.07 -56.83
CA SER A 141 -49.94 -14.94 -55.49
C SER A 141 -49.02 -14.96 -54.26
N ALA A 142 -48.72 -13.87 -53.54
CA ALA A 142 -49.51 -12.82 -52.85
C ALA A 142 -49.63 -13.07 -51.33
N VAL A 143 -49.14 -12.12 -50.53
CA VAL A 143 -49.78 -11.45 -49.36
C VAL A 143 -48.69 -10.85 -48.44
N PHE A 144 -48.86 -9.57 -48.11
CA PHE A 144 -48.06 -8.77 -47.19
C PHE A 144 -48.50 -8.98 -45.72
N GLU A 145 -47.61 -8.59 -44.79
CA GLU A 145 -47.79 -8.33 -43.35
C GLU A 145 -47.80 -9.56 -42.42
N ASP A 146 -46.67 -9.87 -41.80
CA ASP A 146 -46.20 -9.31 -40.50
C ASP A 146 -44.98 -10.15 -40.07
N ASP A 147 -43.75 -9.70 -40.37
CA ASP A 147 -42.54 -10.42 -39.96
C ASP A 147 -41.49 -9.42 -39.49
N GLN A 148 -41.72 -8.93 -38.27
CA GLN A 148 -40.71 -8.32 -37.43
C GLN A 148 -39.48 -9.24 -37.45
N PRO A 149 -38.30 -8.81 -37.96
CA PRO A 149 -37.11 -9.62 -37.82
C PRO A 149 -36.86 -9.74 -36.32
N THR A 150 -37.04 -10.95 -35.79
CA THR A 150 -36.72 -11.26 -34.40
C THR A 150 -35.24 -10.98 -34.25
N LEU A 151 -34.95 -9.86 -33.58
CA LEU A 151 -33.60 -9.43 -33.27
C LEU A 151 -33.00 -10.51 -32.37
N ALA A 152 -32.29 -11.46 -32.97
CA ALA A 152 -31.55 -12.51 -32.28
C ALA A 152 -30.37 -11.86 -31.55
N LEU A 153 -30.68 -11.21 -30.43
CA LEU A 153 -29.70 -10.84 -29.44
C LEU A 153 -29.16 -12.16 -28.89
N GLY A 154 -27.98 -12.56 -29.39
CA GLY A 154 -27.28 -13.77 -28.99
C GLY A 154 -27.02 -13.78 -27.48
N THR A 155 -27.92 -14.43 -26.75
CA THR A 155 -27.95 -14.60 -25.30
C THR A 155 -26.98 -15.68 -24.79
N ILE A 156 -25.84 -15.89 -25.45
CA ILE A 156 -24.86 -16.93 -25.04
C ILE A 156 -23.58 -16.34 -24.44
N ALA A 157 -23.32 -15.03 -24.56
CA ALA A 157 -22.09 -14.43 -24.05
C ALA A 157 -22.21 -13.73 -22.67
N GLU A 158 -23.40 -13.68 -22.05
CA GLU A 158 -23.63 -12.84 -20.86
C GLU A 158 -23.52 -13.51 -19.49
N ASN A 159 -23.18 -14.79 -19.35
CA ASN A 159 -23.09 -15.36 -17.99
C ASN A 159 -22.14 -16.54 -17.76
N SER A 160 -21.09 -16.71 -18.57
CA SER A 160 -19.96 -17.55 -18.13
C SER A 160 -19.04 -16.73 -17.23
N LYS A 161 -19.46 -16.46 -15.99
CA LYS A 161 -18.51 -16.00 -14.98
C LYS A 161 -17.44 -17.09 -14.85
N PRO A 162 -16.16 -16.83 -15.15
CA PRO A 162 -15.14 -17.84 -14.97
C PRO A 162 -15.12 -18.23 -13.49
N VAL A 163 -15.40 -19.50 -13.22
CA VAL A 163 -15.35 -20.05 -11.86
C VAL A 163 -13.92 -19.91 -11.38
N LEU A 164 -13.72 -19.09 -10.34
CA LEU A 164 -12.41 -18.88 -9.76
C LEU A 164 -12.00 -20.14 -8.99
N HIS A 165 -10.89 -20.74 -9.38
CA HIS A 165 -10.36 -21.91 -8.68
C HIS A 165 -9.82 -21.52 -7.29
N ASN A 166 -9.97 -22.39 -6.28
CA ASN A 166 -9.53 -22.09 -4.91
C ASN A 166 -8.05 -21.70 -4.84
N SER A 167 -7.19 -22.39 -5.61
CA SER A 167 -5.75 -22.08 -5.67
C SER A 167 -5.46 -20.68 -6.22
N ASP A 168 -6.20 -20.25 -7.25
CA ASP A 168 -6.08 -18.91 -7.83
C ASP A 168 -6.55 -17.85 -6.82
N PHE A 169 -7.61 -18.12 -6.05
CA PHE A 169 -8.08 -17.25 -4.97
C PHE A 169 -7.03 -17.09 -3.86
N ILE A 170 -6.48 -18.20 -3.34
CA ILE A 170 -5.45 -18.18 -2.30
C ILE A 170 -4.21 -17.43 -2.78
N GLN A 171 -3.74 -17.72 -4.01
CA GLN A 171 -2.57 -17.08 -4.57
C GLN A 171 -2.79 -15.58 -4.79
N ALA A 172 -3.98 -15.17 -5.24
CA ALA A 172 -4.33 -13.75 -5.37
C ALA A 172 -4.31 -13.01 -4.02
N LEU A 173 -4.79 -13.64 -2.95
CA LEU A 173 -4.77 -13.06 -1.60
C LEU A 173 -3.38 -13.00 -0.97
N ASN A 174 -2.41 -13.78 -1.46
CA ASN A 174 -1.03 -13.63 -1.04
C ASN A 174 -0.34 -12.42 -1.68
N PHE A 175 -0.89 -11.93 -2.80
CA PHE A 175 -0.26 -10.99 -3.73
C PHE A 175 1.06 -11.49 -4.34
N PRO A 176 1.40 -11.07 -5.58
CA PRO A 176 2.67 -11.43 -6.20
C PRO A 176 3.86 -10.97 -5.35
N GLU A 177 4.88 -11.81 -5.22
CA GLU A 177 6.06 -11.50 -4.39
C GLU A 177 7.01 -10.50 -5.06
N ASN A 178 7.14 -10.56 -6.38
CA ASN A 178 8.02 -9.71 -7.17
C ASN A 178 7.49 -9.56 -8.60
N THR A 179 8.18 -8.76 -9.41
CA THR A 179 7.83 -8.50 -10.82
C THR A 179 7.93 -9.72 -11.73
N GLU A 180 8.65 -10.75 -11.31
CA GLU A 180 8.86 -11.99 -12.07
C GLU A 180 7.82 -13.07 -11.75
N ASP A 181 6.96 -12.86 -10.73
CA ASP A 181 5.92 -13.81 -10.32
C ASP A 181 4.73 -13.82 -11.29
N LYS A 182 4.97 -14.41 -12.46
CA LYS A 182 3.97 -14.55 -13.54
C LYS A 182 2.72 -15.30 -13.08
N ASN A 183 2.88 -16.29 -12.21
CA ASN A 183 1.77 -17.10 -11.69
C ASN A 183 0.91 -16.26 -10.75
N GLY A 184 1.53 -15.52 -9.82
CA GLY A 184 0.83 -14.58 -8.93
C GLY A 184 0.03 -13.56 -9.71
N PHE A 185 0.62 -12.93 -10.74
CA PHE A 185 -0.10 -11.99 -11.59
C PHE A 185 -1.22 -12.63 -12.43
N ALA A 186 -1.06 -13.89 -12.86
CA ALA A 186 -2.12 -14.61 -13.57
C ALA A 186 -3.32 -14.90 -12.66
N SER A 187 -3.08 -15.42 -11.46
CA SER A 187 -4.12 -15.68 -10.46
C SER A 187 -4.79 -14.40 -9.99
N LEU A 188 -4.01 -13.33 -9.77
CA LEU A 188 -4.54 -12.00 -9.42
C LEU A 188 -5.47 -11.47 -10.52
N ARG A 189 -5.08 -11.56 -11.80
CA ARG A 189 -5.94 -11.13 -12.92
C ARG A 189 -7.24 -11.93 -13.01
N LYS A 190 -7.19 -13.25 -12.81
CA LYS A 190 -8.41 -14.09 -12.77
C LYS A 190 -9.32 -13.70 -11.61
N ALA A 191 -8.75 -13.52 -10.42
CA ALA A 191 -9.48 -13.14 -9.22
C ALA A 191 -10.15 -11.76 -9.36
N MET A 192 -9.51 -10.82 -10.05
CA MET A 192 -10.06 -9.49 -10.36
C MET A 192 -11.25 -9.52 -11.33
N GLN A 193 -11.47 -10.59 -12.10
CA GLN A 193 -12.65 -10.75 -12.95
C GLN A 193 -13.91 -11.06 -12.13
N ASN A 194 -13.74 -11.60 -10.92
CA ASN A 194 -14.83 -11.81 -9.98
C ASN A 194 -15.04 -10.54 -9.13
N ARG A 195 -16.19 -9.90 -9.25
CA ARG A 195 -16.50 -8.62 -8.56
C ARG A 195 -16.32 -8.69 -7.04
N GLU A 196 -16.76 -9.76 -6.39
CA GLU A 196 -16.66 -9.89 -4.93
C GLU A 196 -15.22 -10.06 -4.49
N THR A 197 -14.47 -10.91 -5.21
CA THR A 197 -13.05 -11.14 -4.92
C THR A 197 -12.22 -9.88 -5.21
N ALA A 198 -12.52 -9.15 -6.29
CA ALA A 198 -11.86 -7.90 -6.63
C ALA A 198 -12.02 -6.83 -5.52
N GLN A 199 -13.20 -6.74 -4.91
CA GLN A 199 -13.43 -5.84 -3.78
C GLN A 199 -12.59 -6.21 -2.55
N LEU A 200 -12.48 -7.50 -2.23
CA LEU A 200 -11.60 -7.96 -1.16
C LEU A 200 -10.14 -7.64 -1.49
N ILE A 201 -9.67 -7.94 -2.70
CA ILE A 201 -8.29 -7.69 -3.13
C ILE A 201 -7.97 -6.20 -3.04
N GLN A 202 -8.86 -5.33 -3.49
CA GLN A 202 -8.66 -3.88 -3.40
C GLN A 202 -8.59 -3.42 -1.95
N ALA A 203 -9.55 -3.84 -1.11
CA ALA A 203 -9.54 -3.49 0.32
C ALA A 203 -8.29 -4.03 1.05
N ALA A 204 -7.85 -5.24 0.71
CA ALA A 204 -6.63 -5.85 1.23
C ALA A 204 -5.39 -5.07 0.80
N LYS A 205 -5.28 -4.70 -0.48
CA LYS A 205 -4.18 -3.87 -0.99
C LYS A 205 -4.11 -2.53 -0.27
N ASP A 206 -5.24 -1.87 -0.10
CA ASP A 206 -5.30 -0.56 0.54
C ASP A 206 -4.84 -0.64 2.00
N ILE A 207 -5.34 -1.62 2.77
CA ILE A 207 -4.93 -1.76 4.17
C ILE A 207 -3.48 -2.23 4.32
N LEU A 208 -2.98 -3.13 3.45
CA LEU A 208 -1.58 -3.54 3.44
C LEU A 208 -0.66 -2.36 3.13
N THR A 209 -1.07 -1.48 2.23
CA THR A 209 -0.34 -0.24 1.92
C THR A 209 -0.28 0.65 3.15
N LEU A 210 -1.40 0.87 3.84
CA LEU A 210 -1.41 1.69 5.07
C LEU A 210 -0.56 1.07 6.18
N LEU A 211 -0.65 -0.25 6.40
CA LEU A 211 0.18 -0.95 7.39
C LEU A 211 1.68 -0.82 7.07
N SER A 212 2.06 -0.86 5.79
CA SER A 212 3.46 -0.68 5.38
C SER A 212 3.99 0.73 5.63
N GLN A 213 3.13 1.76 5.60
CA GLN A 213 3.52 3.14 5.93
C GLN A 213 3.89 3.29 7.40
N ASP A 214 3.26 2.50 8.27
CA ASP A 214 3.59 2.41 9.69
C ASP A 214 4.70 1.38 9.98
N GLY A 215 5.35 0.83 8.94
CA GLY A 215 6.47 -0.14 9.05
C GLY A 215 6.05 -1.56 9.39
N ILE A 216 4.76 -1.90 9.26
CA ILE A 216 4.23 -3.24 9.57
C ILE A 216 4.13 -4.06 8.28
N TYR A 217 5.02 -5.03 8.12
CA TYR A 217 5.01 -5.97 7.00
C TYR A 217 4.46 -7.33 7.44
N MET A 218 3.55 -7.91 6.65
CA MET A 218 2.89 -9.18 7.00
C MET A 218 3.85 -10.38 7.01
N ASP A 219 4.91 -10.29 6.21
CA ASP A 219 5.93 -11.33 6.09
C ASP A 219 6.83 -11.40 7.32
N ASP A 220 6.88 -10.35 8.14
CA ASP A 220 7.62 -10.32 9.41
C ASP A 220 6.82 -10.96 10.55
N LEU A 221 5.48 -10.98 10.42
CA LEU A 221 4.61 -11.57 11.43
C LEU A 221 4.78 -13.09 11.48
N ARG A 222 4.59 -13.67 12.65
CA ARG A 222 4.60 -15.12 12.88
C ARG A 222 3.30 -15.50 13.59
N PRO A 223 2.18 -15.64 12.84
CA PRO A 223 0.92 -16.03 13.44
C PRO A 223 0.97 -17.48 13.90
N ASP A 224 0.24 -17.79 14.97
CA ASP A 224 -0.01 -19.18 15.35
C ASP A 224 -0.84 -19.89 14.28
N ASN A 225 -0.53 -21.17 14.05
CA ASN A 225 -1.30 -21.99 13.13
C ASN A 225 -2.72 -22.20 13.65
N VAL A 226 -3.69 -21.76 12.87
CA VAL A 226 -5.11 -21.92 13.19
C VAL A 226 -5.64 -23.18 12.52
N ARG A 227 -6.32 -24.03 13.29
CA ARG A 227 -6.91 -25.26 12.77
C ARG A 227 -8.01 -24.95 11.74
N PRO A 228 -8.14 -25.72 10.65
CA PRO A 228 -9.16 -25.50 9.62
C PRO A 228 -10.59 -25.46 10.17
N GLU A 229 -10.91 -26.23 11.22
CA GLU A 229 -12.26 -26.23 11.77
C GLU A 229 -12.65 -24.88 12.42
N VAL A 230 -11.69 -24.12 12.94
CA VAL A 230 -11.94 -22.77 13.50
C VAL A 230 -12.30 -21.78 12.37
N TRP A 231 -11.66 -21.90 11.21
CA TRP A 231 -12.01 -21.11 10.02
C TRP A 231 -13.43 -21.39 9.54
N ARG A 232 -13.85 -22.67 9.55
CA ARG A 232 -15.23 -23.05 9.20
C ARG A 232 -16.24 -22.52 10.21
N GLN A 233 -15.93 -22.57 11.51
CA GLN A 233 -16.76 -21.97 12.55
C GLN A 233 -16.90 -20.45 12.37
N PHE A 234 -15.78 -19.77 12.11
CA PHE A 234 -15.79 -18.33 11.82
C PHE A 234 -16.69 -17.98 10.63
N ALA A 235 -16.57 -18.72 9.53
CA ALA A 235 -17.36 -18.55 8.32
C ALA A 235 -18.85 -18.86 8.51
N SER A 236 -19.19 -19.78 9.43
CA SER A 236 -20.57 -20.04 9.84
C SER A 236 -21.19 -18.95 10.73
N GLY A 237 -20.44 -17.90 11.07
CA GLY A 237 -20.90 -16.81 11.93
C GLY A 237 -20.63 -17.01 13.42
N SER A 238 -19.84 -18.01 13.83
CA SER A 238 -19.42 -18.14 15.23
C SER A 238 -18.56 -16.95 15.65
N ARG A 239 -18.72 -16.47 16.90
CA ARG A 239 -18.01 -15.31 17.46
C ARG A 239 -17.58 -15.56 18.90
N GLY A 240 -16.66 -14.73 19.41
CA GLY A 240 -16.13 -14.79 20.77
C GLY A 240 -15.16 -15.95 21.01
N ARG A 241 -15.16 -16.51 22.23
CA ARG A 241 -14.13 -17.44 22.72
C ARG A 241 -13.89 -18.67 21.82
N SER A 242 -14.90 -19.17 21.11
CA SER A 242 -14.76 -20.31 20.19
C SER A 242 -13.82 -20.03 19.01
N ILE A 243 -13.74 -18.78 18.56
CA ILE A 243 -12.88 -18.35 17.46
C ILE A 243 -11.67 -17.53 17.94
N SER A 244 -11.44 -17.42 19.25
CA SER A 244 -10.35 -16.59 19.81
C SER A 244 -8.96 -16.99 19.30
N SER A 245 -8.78 -18.27 18.95
CA SER A 245 -7.56 -18.79 18.34
C SER A 245 -7.28 -18.27 16.93
N LEU A 246 -8.27 -17.68 16.25
CA LEU A 246 -8.14 -17.10 14.92
C LEU A 246 -7.24 -15.86 14.91
N GLY A 247 -7.19 -15.12 16.03
CA GLY A 247 -6.30 -13.97 16.23
C GLY A 247 -4.87 -14.39 16.52
N GLY A 248 -4.26 -15.18 15.64
CA GLY A 248 -2.95 -15.82 15.83
C GLY A 248 -1.75 -14.86 15.87
N VAL A 249 -1.93 -13.59 15.49
CA VAL A 249 -0.86 -12.58 15.59
C VAL A 249 -0.77 -12.06 17.03
N ARG A 250 0.37 -12.32 17.68
CA ARG A 250 0.64 -11.97 19.09
C ARG A 250 1.75 -10.92 19.28
N ASP A 251 2.26 -10.34 18.20
CA ASP A 251 3.29 -9.29 18.32
C ASP A 251 2.71 -8.02 18.95
N ASN A 252 3.09 -7.77 20.20
CA ASN A 252 2.63 -6.63 20.99
C ASN A 252 3.01 -5.28 20.36
N THR A 253 4.12 -5.21 19.64
CA THR A 253 4.58 -3.96 19.01
C THR A 253 3.65 -3.59 17.86
N SER A 254 3.43 -4.51 16.93
CA SER A 254 2.50 -4.32 15.82
C SER A 254 1.07 -4.05 16.32
N LEU A 255 0.61 -4.78 17.34
CA LEU A 255 -0.72 -4.57 17.92
C LEU A 255 -0.87 -3.17 18.51
N ALA A 256 0.13 -2.67 19.23
CA ALA A 256 0.10 -1.33 19.82
C ALA A 256 0.09 -0.23 18.74
N VAL A 257 0.89 -0.36 17.68
CA VAL A 257 0.92 0.59 16.56
C VAL A 257 -0.43 0.64 15.85
N VAL A 258 -0.99 -0.52 15.48
CA VAL A 258 -2.30 -0.58 14.82
C VAL A 258 -3.42 -0.07 15.72
N ALA A 259 -3.41 -0.38 17.02
CA ALA A 259 -4.39 0.13 17.97
C ALA A 259 -4.31 1.67 18.11
N GLY A 260 -3.09 2.21 18.15
CA GLY A 260 -2.86 3.66 18.09
C GLY A 260 -3.43 4.26 16.82
N ARG A 261 -3.14 3.65 15.66
CA ARG A 261 -3.60 4.11 14.34
C ARG A 261 -5.12 4.10 14.20
N MET A 262 -5.78 3.01 14.61
CA MET A 262 -7.24 2.90 14.66
C MET A 262 -7.90 4.04 15.45
N LYS A 263 -7.26 4.50 16.53
CA LYS A 263 -7.79 5.59 17.36
C LYS A 263 -7.54 6.96 16.74
N GLN A 264 -6.34 7.18 16.20
CA GLN A 264 -5.85 8.49 15.78
C GLN A 264 -6.23 8.86 14.34
N ASP A 265 -6.38 7.87 13.46
CA ASP A 265 -6.61 8.08 12.03
C ASP A 265 -7.97 7.51 11.60
N ALA A 266 -8.89 8.40 11.23
CA ALA A 266 -10.21 8.03 10.77
C ALA A 266 -10.19 7.30 9.42
N ILE A 267 -9.25 7.63 8.53
CA ILE A 267 -9.12 7.00 7.21
C ILE A 267 -8.63 5.56 7.39
N PHE A 268 -7.61 5.36 8.22
CA PHE A 268 -7.14 4.01 8.55
C PHE A 268 -8.25 3.17 9.18
N ARG A 269 -8.98 3.73 10.15
CA ARG A 269 -10.08 3.05 10.82
C ARG A 269 -11.18 2.63 9.85
N ASP A 270 -11.59 3.52 8.94
CA ASP A 270 -12.61 3.21 7.94
C ASP A 270 -12.11 2.13 6.95
N ALA A 271 -10.89 2.27 6.43
CA ALA A 271 -10.27 1.28 5.55
C ALA A 271 -10.18 -0.10 6.20
N ALA A 272 -9.79 -0.16 7.49
CA ALA A 272 -9.72 -1.41 8.24
C ALA A 272 -11.09 -2.05 8.42
N HIS A 273 -12.12 -1.30 8.83
CA HIS A 273 -13.48 -1.84 8.95
C HIS A 273 -14.09 -2.23 7.60
N HIS A 274 -13.77 -1.49 6.54
CA HIS A 274 -14.14 -1.87 5.18
C HIS A 274 -13.51 -3.22 4.80
N PHE A 275 -12.20 -3.36 4.99
CA PHE A 275 -11.48 -4.60 4.75
C PHE A 275 -12.04 -5.79 5.55
N LEU A 276 -12.23 -5.65 6.87
CA LEU A 276 -12.78 -6.71 7.72
C LEU A 276 -14.15 -7.19 7.21
N ARG A 277 -15.03 -6.27 6.82
CA ARG A 277 -16.35 -6.62 6.27
C ARG A 277 -16.26 -7.37 4.93
N GLN A 278 -15.34 -6.96 4.05
CA GLN A 278 -15.16 -7.64 2.76
C GLN A 278 -14.53 -9.03 2.92
N PHE A 279 -13.61 -9.16 3.87
CA PHE A 279 -13.01 -10.44 4.22
C PHE A 279 -14.05 -11.43 4.75
N ASP A 280 -14.90 -11.01 5.71
CA ASP A 280 -15.97 -11.84 6.28
C ASP A 280 -16.93 -12.39 5.21
N ARG A 281 -17.27 -11.56 4.21
CA ARG A 281 -18.13 -11.98 3.09
C ARG A 281 -17.45 -13.01 2.21
N ALA A 282 -16.21 -12.73 1.79
CA ALA A 282 -15.48 -13.60 0.88
C ALA A 282 -15.14 -14.95 1.51
N ILE A 283 -14.74 -14.98 2.78
CA ILE A 283 -14.38 -16.23 3.47
C ILE A 283 -15.60 -17.15 3.64
N SER A 284 -16.78 -16.58 3.88
CA SER A 284 -18.02 -17.33 4.00
C SER A 284 -18.32 -18.11 2.71
N THR A 285 -18.16 -17.47 1.55
CA THR A 285 -18.32 -18.11 0.24
C THR A 285 -17.21 -19.13 -0.04
N PHE A 286 -15.95 -18.78 0.26
CA PHE A 286 -14.79 -19.64 0.00
C PHE A 286 -14.82 -20.96 0.78
N THR A 287 -15.22 -20.94 2.05
CA THR A 287 -15.20 -22.13 2.91
C THR A 287 -16.17 -23.24 2.48
N ILE A 288 -17.17 -22.93 1.64
CA ILE A 288 -18.13 -23.89 1.08
C ILE A 288 -17.42 -24.90 0.17
N THR A 289 -16.46 -24.44 -0.64
CA THR A 289 -15.72 -25.27 -1.60
C THR A 289 -14.29 -25.58 -1.18
N ALA A 290 -13.79 -24.97 -0.11
CA ALA A 290 -12.42 -25.12 0.36
C ALA A 290 -12.17 -26.44 1.10
N THR A 291 -11.05 -27.08 0.77
CA THR A 291 -10.51 -28.21 1.53
C THR A 291 -9.76 -27.73 2.78
N ASP A 292 -9.43 -28.65 3.69
CA ASP A 292 -8.66 -28.29 4.88
C ASP A 292 -7.22 -27.84 4.54
N VAL A 293 -6.65 -28.35 3.45
CA VAL A 293 -5.37 -27.90 2.90
C VAL A 293 -5.48 -26.48 2.36
N ASP A 294 -6.57 -26.16 1.66
CA ASP A 294 -6.83 -24.81 1.16
C ASP A 294 -6.91 -23.81 2.32
N LEU A 295 -7.64 -24.14 3.40
CA LEU A 295 -7.77 -23.28 4.58
C LEU A 295 -6.44 -23.10 5.31
N SER A 296 -5.62 -24.15 5.42
CA SER A 296 -4.28 -24.06 6.00
C SER A 296 -3.31 -23.26 5.12
N THR A 297 -3.50 -23.26 3.79
CA THR A 297 -2.66 -22.46 2.88
C THR A 297 -3.10 -21.00 2.91
N LEU A 298 -4.41 -20.77 2.91
CA LEU A 298 -5.02 -19.45 3.03
C LEU A 298 -4.56 -18.71 4.30
N SER A 299 -4.47 -19.42 5.43
CA SER A 299 -4.05 -18.82 6.70
C SER A 299 -2.65 -18.21 6.68
N ASN A 300 -1.80 -18.65 5.77
CA ASN A 300 -0.44 -18.17 5.61
C ASN A 300 -0.31 -16.93 4.71
N THR A 301 -1.38 -16.52 4.03
CA THR A 301 -1.34 -15.40 3.09
C THR A 301 -1.19 -14.04 3.79
N ARG A 302 -0.57 -13.08 3.09
CA ARG A 302 -0.45 -11.68 3.58
C ARG A 302 -1.80 -11.08 3.96
N THR A 303 -2.83 -11.30 3.16
CA THR A 303 -4.19 -10.79 3.45
C THR A 303 -4.74 -11.35 4.75
N VAL A 304 -4.59 -12.67 5.00
CA VAL A 304 -5.10 -13.27 6.24
C VAL A 304 -4.31 -12.81 7.46
N ARG A 305 -2.99 -12.66 7.35
CA ARG A 305 -2.16 -12.10 8.43
C ARG A 305 -2.64 -10.70 8.83
N ALA A 306 -2.97 -9.86 7.85
CA ALA A 306 -3.56 -8.54 8.10
C ALA A 306 -4.93 -8.66 8.78
N PHE A 307 -5.78 -9.59 8.34
CA PHE A 307 -7.07 -9.86 8.99
C PHE A 307 -6.92 -10.29 10.45
N MET A 308 -5.98 -11.21 10.76
CA MET A 308 -5.72 -11.65 12.13
C MET A 308 -5.24 -10.49 13.02
N LEU A 309 -4.34 -9.65 12.50
CA LEU A 309 -3.83 -8.47 13.21
C LEU A 309 -4.95 -7.46 13.50
N LEU A 310 -5.69 -7.06 12.46
CA LEU A 310 -6.75 -6.04 12.56
C LEU A 310 -7.95 -6.54 13.35
N GLY A 311 -8.37 -7.79 13.14
CA GLY A 311 -9.48 -8.41 13.86
C GLY A 311 -9.20 -8.50 15.35
N ARG A 312 -7.94 -8.74 15.75
CA ARG A 312 -7.53 -8.73 17.15
C ARG A 312 -7.62 -7.33 17.76
N VAL A 313 -7.15 -6.30 17.06
CA VAL A 313 -7.24 -4.91 17.53
C VAL A 313 -8.69 -4.41 17.58
N ALA A 314 -9.53 -4.84 16.64
CA ALA A 314 -10.93 -4.47 16.58
C ALA A 314 -11.82 -5.24 17.58
N GLY A 315 -11.28 -6.24 18.27
CA GLY A 315 -12.04 -7.08 19.21
C GLY A 315 -12.98 -8.08 18.53
N THR A 316 -12.73 -8.45 17.27
CA THR A 316 -13.57 -9.41 16.52
C THR A 316 -13.54 -10.83 17.11
N PHE A 317 -12.49 -11.15 17.88
CA PHE A 317 -12.21 -12.49 18.41
C PHE A 317 -12.43 -12.65 19.92
N ASP A 318 -12.78 -11.56 20.62
CA ASP A 318 -12.96 -11.52 22.08
C ASP A 318 -14.41 -11.78 22.50
#